data_AF-A0A7Y3P282-F1
#
_entry.id   AF-A0A7Y3P282-F1
#
_cell.length_a   1.000
_cell.length_b   1.000
_cell.length_c   1.000
_cell.angle_alpha   90.00
_cell.angle_beta   90.00
_cell.angle_gamma   90.00
#
_symmetry.space_group_name_H-M   'P 1'
#
loop_
_entity.id
_entity.type
_entity.pdbx_description
1 polymer ?
#
loop_
_entity_poly.entity_id
_entity_poly.type
_entity_poly.pdbx_seq_one_letter_code
_entity_poly.pdbx_strand_id
1 'polypeptide(L)'
;MDKEQMVKLIEDTYSTKNKTFVTRVTCTDNVTHYGYFHPFDDYAKLKEKNIYRFVPRNNYAALKSGYEKKWKYDAKHSIILQGEDVLNIDFVLPLHN
;
A
#
# COMPACT_ATOMS: atom_id res chain seq x y z
N MET A 1 -4.01 9.80 -11.39
CA MET A 1 -3.17 8.82 -12.13
C MET A 1 -4.10 7.83 -12.85
N ASP A 2 -3.69 7.21 -13.96
CA ASP A 2 -4.54 6.18 -14.59
C ASP A 2 -4.47 4.83 -13.85
N LYS A 3 -5.50 4.00 -14.03
CA LYS A 3 -5.63 2.70 -13.34
C LYS A 3 -4.49 1.74 -13.70
N GLU A 4 -4.03 1.74 -14.95
CA GLU A 4 -2.99 0.80 -15.40
C GLU A 4 -1.62 1.16 -14.80
N GLN A 5 -1.28 2.45 -14.76
CA GLN A 5 -0.10 2.96 -14.07
C GLN A 5 -0.13 2.61 -12.59
N MET A 6 -1.27 2.79 -11.92
CA MET A 6 -1.42 2.46 -10.51
C MET A 6 -1.19 0.97 -10.24
N VAL A 7 -1.84 0.12 -11.03
CA VAL A 7 -1.65 -1.35 -10.95
C VAL A 7 -0.19 -1.72 -11.13
N LYS A 8 0.45 -1.18 -12.18
CA LYS A 8 1.85 -1.49 -12.50
C LYS A 8 2.79 -1.09 -11.35
N LEU A 9 2.65 0.12 -10.82
CA LEU A 9 3.46 0.58 -9.69
C LEU A 9 3.30 -0.32 -8.47
N ILE A 10 2.05 -0.67 -8.13
CA ILE A 10 1.74 -1.51 -6.98
C ILE A 10 2.30 -2.93 -7.19
N GLU A 11 2.16 -3.50 -8.38
CA GLU A 11 2.72 -4.81 -8.72
C GLU A 11 4.25 -4.82 -8.75
N ASP A 12 4.89 -3.75 -9.22
CA ASP A 12 6.34 -3.58 -9.14
C ASP A 12 6.81 -3.52 -7.68
N THR A 13 6.00 -2.90 -6.80
CA THR A 13 6.23 -2.88 -5.34
C THR A 13 6.21 -4.28 -4.74
N TYR A 14 5.39 -5.19 -5.28
CA TYR A 14 5.28 -6.59 -4.81
C TYR A 14 6.31 -7.52 -5.43
N SER A 15 6.62 -7.33 -6.71
CA SER A 15 7.50 -8.19 -7.51
C SER A 15 8.97 -8.03 -7.12
N THR A 16 9.35 -6.84 -6.63
CA THR A 16 10.68 -6.57 -6.10
C THR A 16 10.90 -7.29 -4.76
N LYS A 17 11.17 -8.59 -4.85
CA LYS A 17 11.73 -9.42 -3.77
C LYS A 17 12.80 -8.61 -3.01
N ASN A 18 12.55 -8.34 -1.73
CA ASN A 18 13.54 -7.94 -0.72
C ASN A 18 13.97 -6.47 -0.57
N LYS A 19 13.20 -5.46 -0.98
CA LYS A 19 13.46 -4.10 -0.47
C LYS A 19 12.21 -3.44 0.06
N THR A 20 12.25 -3.11 1.35
CA THR A 20 11.27 -2.41 2.17
C THR A 20 11.10 -0.97 1.67
N PHE A 21 10.69 -0.77 0.42
CA PHE A 21 10.41 0.54 -0.11
C PHE A 21 9.17 1.08 0.58
N VAL A 22 9.33 2.21 1.26
CA VAL A 22 8.19 2.96 1.77
C VAL A 22 7.59 3.68 0.58
N THR A 23 6.33 3.44 0.26
CA THR A 23 5.63 4.22 -0.75
C THR A 23 5.07 5.50 -0.11
N ARG A 24 5.26 6.61 -0.81
CA ARG A 24 4.56 7.87 -0.57
C ARG A 24 3.37 7.92 -1.52
N VAL A 25 2.17 8.05 -0.99
CA VAL A 25 0.93 8.21 -1.77
C VAL A 25 0.38 9.60 -1.49
N THR A 26 0.22 10.40 -2.53
CA THR A 26 -0.42 11.72 -2.43
C THR A 26 -1.82 11.63 -3.02
N CYS A 27 -2.81 12.04 -2.24
CA CYS A 27 -4.23 12.01 -2.59
C CYS A 27 -4.73 13.38 -3.12
N THR A 28 -5.89 13.37 -3.76
CA THR A 28 -6.56 14.54 -4.37
C THR A 28 -6.91 15.63 -3.37
N ASP A 29 -7.11 15.27 -2.11
CA ASP A 29 -7.32 16.15 -0.97
C ASP A 29 -6.01 16.74 -0.38
N ASN A 30 -4.88 16.53 -1.05
CA ASN A 30 -3.52 16.86 -0.61
C ASN A 30 -3.04 16.09 0.64
N VAL A 31 -3.78 15.07 1.10
CA VAL A 31 -3.30 14.19 2.16
C VAL A 31 -2.19 13.30 1.59
N THR A 32 -1.11 13.13 2.35
CA THR A 32 0.01 12.27 1.96
C THR A 32 0.19 11.15 2.98
N HIS A 33 0.16 9.91 2.48
CA HIS A 33 0.37 8.70 3.25
C HIS A 33 1.76 8.12 2.98
N TYR A 34 2.42 7.64 4.02
CA TYR A 34 3.68 6.91 3.92
C TYR A 34 3.48 5.49 4.45
N GLY A 35 3.87 4.49 3.70
CA GLY A 35 3.56 3.11 4.08
C GLY A 35 3.89 2.10 3.00
N TYR A 36 3.09 1.06 2.92
CA TYR A 36 3.31 -0.08 2.05
C TYR A 36 1.99 -0.55 1.46
N PHE A 37 1.99 -0.84 0.16
CA PHE A 37 0.97 -1.69 -0.41
C PHE A 37 1.21 -3.12 0.07
N HIS A 38 0.15 -3.83 0.42
CA HIS A 38 0.27 -5.19 0.92
C HIS A 38 -0.75 -6.11 0.22
N PRO A 39 -0.36 -7.28 -0.28
CA PRO A 39 -1.25 -8.16 -1.02
C PRO A 39 -2.04 -9.03 -0.03
N PHE A 40 -3.27 -8.65 0.24
CA PHE A 40 -4.20 -9.44 1.05
C PHE A 40 -4.98 -10.43 0.18
N ASP A 41 -5.65 -11.41 0.79
CA ASP A 41 -6.45 -12.43 0.10
C ASP A 41 -7.53 -11.84 -0.85
N ASP A 42 -7.96 -10.60 -0.60
CA ASP A 42 -8.96 -9.88 -1.39
C ASP A 42 -8.38 -8.94 -2.46
N TYR A 43 -7.05 -8.95 -2.68
CA TYR A 43 -6.37 -8.05 -3.61
C TYR A 43 -6.98 -8.05 -5.02
N ALA A 44 -7.27 -9.23 -5.58
CA ALA A 44 -7.87 -9.34 -6.91
C ALA A 44 -9.23 -8.62 -7.00
N LYS A 45 -10.08 -8.79 -5.99
CA LYS A 45 -11.42 -8.16 -5.92
C LYS A 45 -11.33 -6.64 -5.75
N LEU A 46 -10.36 -6.16 -4.97
CA LEU A 46 -10.14 -4.74 -4.76
C LEU A 46 -9.57 -4.07 -6.03
N LYS A 47 -8.61 -4.72 -6.70
CA LYS A 47 -8.04 -4.27 -7.97
C LYS A 47 -9.09 -4.10 -9.07
N GLU A 48 -10.04 -5.03 -9.19
CA GLU A 48 -11.17 -4.91 -10.13
C GLU A 48 -11.94 -3.60 -9.91
N LYS A 49 -12.17 -3.24 -8.64
CA LYS A 49 -12.86 -2.03 -8.21
C LYS A 49 -11.99 -0.76 -8.20
N ASN A 50 -10.74 -0.84 -8.65
CA ASN A 50 -9.77 0.26 -8.53
C ASN A 50 -9.55 0.71 -7.06
N ILE A 51 -9.57 -0.25 -6.14
CA ILE A 51 -9.40 -0.03 -4.69
C ILE A 51 -8.11 -0.72 -4.26
N TYR A 52 -7.36 -0.09 -3.37
CA TYR A 52 -6.09 -0.60 -2.89
C TYR A 52 -5.99 -0.50 -1.39
N ARG A 53 -5.43 -1.53 -0.76
CA ARG A 53 -5.16 -1.52 0.67
C ARG A 53 -3.74 -1.05 0.93
N PHE A 54 -3.62 -0.13 1.87
CA PHE A 54 -2.37 0.50 2.22
C PHE A 54 -2.13 0.39 3.72
N VAL A 55 -0.92 0.03 4.11
CA VAL A 55 -0.51 -0.08 5.51
C VAL A 55 0.40 1.09 5.83
N PRO A 56 -0.06 2.07 6.62
CA PRO A 56 0.79 3.17 7.07
C PRO A 56 2.06 2.68 7.78
N ARG A 57 3.18 3.36 7.57
CA ARG A 57 4.51 2.96 8.07
C ARG A 57 4.54 2.80 9.59
N ASN A 58 3.88 3.69 10.32
CA ASN A 58 3.75 3.64 11.78
C ASN A 58 3.03 2.37 12.27
N ASN A 59 2.18 1.78 11.44
CA ASN A 59 1.44 0.57 11.74
C ASN A 59 2.16 -0.71 11.29
N TYR A 60 3.28 -0.60 10.56
CA TYR A 60 4.00 -1.77 10.05
C TYR A 60 4.53 -2.67 11.18
N ALA A 61 5.03 -2.08 12.28
CA ALA A 61 5.50 -2.84 13.44
C ALA A 61 4.36 -3.59 14.14
N ALA A 62 3.20 -2.94 14.29
CA ALA A 62 1.99 -3.55 14.86
C ALA A 62 1.46 -4.66 13.96
N LEU A 63 1.42 -4.44 12.64
CA LEU A 63 1.09 -5.47 11.65
C LEU A 63 2.06 -6.66 11.79
N LYS A 64 3.37 -6.41 11.88
CA LYS A 64 4.42 -7.44 12.03
C LYS A 64 4.26 -8.29 13.29
N SER A 65 3.83 -7.69 14.40
CA SER A 65 3.58 -8.43 15.64
C SER A 65 2.30 -9.29 15.63
N GLY A 66 1.34 -8.99 14.75
CA GLY A 66 0.10 -9.74 14.58
C GLY A 66 0.16 -10.92 13.61
N TYR A 67 1.37 -11.28 13.13
CA TYR A 67 1.62 -12.22 12.02
C TYR A 67 1.14 -13.67 12.21
N GLU A 68 0.56 -14.04 13.35
CA GLU A 68 0.20 -15.44 13.63
C GLU A 68 -1.06 -15.93 12.89
N LYS A 69 -1.82 -15.07 12.20
CA LYS A 69 -3.05 -15.51 11.51
C LYS A 69 -3.13 -14.97 10.08
N LYS A 70 -2.71 -15.81 9.13
CA LYS A 70 -3.09 -15.81 7.69
C LYS A 70 -3.63 -14.47 7.19
N TRP A 71 -2.74 -13.57 6.74
CA TRP A 71 -2.97 -12.37 5.89
C TRP A 71 -4.39 -11.79 5.82
N LYS A 72 -5.10 -11.79 6.96
CA LYS A 72 -6.48 -11.34 7.05
C LYS A 72 -6.43 -9.84 7.19
N TYR A 73 -7.38 -9.19 6.52
CA TYR A 73 -7.59 -7.77 6.64
C TYR A 73 -7.60 -7.34 8.12
N ASP A 74 -6.81 -6.32 8.43
CA ASP A 74 -6.85 -5.63 9.71
C ASP A 74 -7.18 -4.15 9.48
N ALA A 75 -8.46 -3.80 9.70
CA ALA A 75 -8.98 -2.45 9.57
C ALA A 75 -8.29 -1.45 10.51
N LYS A 76 -7.73 -1.92 11.63
CA LYS A 76 -7.10 -1.05 12.63
C LYS A 76 -5.74 -0.52 12.14
N HIS A 77 -5.07 -1.28 11.29
CA HIS A 77 -3.69 -1.02 10.88
C HIS A 77 -3.54 -0.71 9.39
N SER A 78 -4.64 -0.71 8.63
CA SER A 78 -4.64 -0.41 7.21
C SER A 78 -5.71 0.61 6.84
N ILE A 79 -5.48 1.30 5.72
CA ILE A 79 -6.41 2.23 5.10
C ILE A 79 -6.79 1.71 3.72
N ILE A 80 -7.96 2.14 3.25
CA ILE A 80 -8.44 1.87 1.90
C ILE A 80 -8.23 3.13 1.07
N LEU A 81 -7.53 2.97 -0.06
CA LEU A 81 -7.32 4.03 -1.04
C LEU A 81 -8.18 3.73 -2.26
N GLN A 82 -9.01 4.70 -2.65
CA GLN A 82 -9.65 4.68 -3.97
C GLN A 82 -8.62 5.15 -4.99
N GLY A 83 -8.45 4.42 -6.10
CA GLY A 83 -7.46 4.77 -7.10
C GLY A 83 -7.74 6.11 -7.79
N GLU A 84 -9.01 6.52 -7.85
CA GLU A 84 -9.42 7.84 -8.36
C GLU A 84 -8.97 9.00 -7.46
N ASP A 85 -8.81 8.74 -6.16
CA ASP A 85 -8.34 9.72 -5.19
C ASP A 85 -6.81 9.81 -5.13
N VAL A 86 -6.07 8.96 -5.87
CA VAL A 86 -4.61 8.98 -5.89
C VAL A 86 -4.08 9.84 -7.02
N LEU A 87 -3.38 10.92 -6.64
CA LEU A 87 -2.66 11.79 -7.57
C LEU A 87 -1.32 11.18 -7.98
N ASN A 88 -0.51 10.74 -7.01
CA ASN A 88 0.84 10.27 -7.25
C ASN A 88 1.28 9.17 -6.27
N ILE A 89 2.17 8.30 -6.72
CA ILE A 89 2.85 7.30 -5.89
C ILE A 89 4.35 7.39 -6.16
N ASP A 90 5.14 7.57 -5.11
CA ASP A 90 6.60 7.57 -5.17
C ASP A 90 7.21 6.48 -4.30
N PHE A 91 8.30 5.87 -4.75
CA PHE A 91 9.11 4.98 -3.94
C PHE A 91 10.12 5.79 -3.12
N VAL A 92 9.98 5.75 -1.80
CA VAL A 92 10.91 6.36 -0.85
C VAL A 92 11.89 5.29 -0.40
N LEU A 93 13.18 5.51 -0.66
CA LEU A 93 14.25 4.67 -0.11
C LEU A 93 14.13 4.65 1.42
N PRO A 94 14.28 3.48 2.09
CA PRO A 94 14.39 3.46 3.53
C PRO A 94 15.60 4.31 3.92
N LEU A 95 15.37 5.37 4.71
CA LEU A 95 16.46 6.10 5.35
C LEU A 95 17.25 5.09 6.19
N HIS A 96 18.44 4.75 5.71
CA HIS A 96 19.43 4.04 6.52
C HIS A 96 19.83 5.00 7.65
N ASN A 97 19.41 4.68 8.88
CA ASN A 97 20.08 5.16 10.09
C ASN A 97 21.16 4.16 10.46
#